data_AF-A0A4R5UXH0-F1
#
_entry.id   AF-A0A4R5UXH0-F1
#
_cell.length_a   1.000
_cell.length_b   1.000
_cell.length_c   1.000
_cell.angle_alpha   90.00
_cell.angle_beta   90.00
_cell.angle_gamma   90.00
#
_symmetry.space_group_name_H-M   'P 1'
#
loop_
_entity.id
_entity.type
_entity.pdbx_description
1 polymer ?
#
loop_
_entity_poly.entity_id
_entity_poly.type
_entity_poly.pdbx_seq_one_letter_code
_entity_poly.pdbx_strand_id
1 'polypeptide(L)'
;MIIKAILETAYEGEASGALWIVDTPANRIWFEQNRPKLAENSALFSSERYTSRQDALRHMIWGIQDHFPDWQEIWVIGGEPALADIDELRQSGRWAVTNRDVILHHL
;
A
#
# COMPACT_ATOMS: atom_id res chain seq x y z
N MET A 1 3.82 2.58 -13.63
CA MET A 1 2.66 1.77 -13.19
C MET A 1 2.09 2.29 -11.88
N ILE A 2 0.76 2.26 -11.70
CA ILE A 2 0.11 2.59 -10.42
C ILE A 2 -0.01 1.32 -9.57
N ILE A 3 0.36 1.42 -8.30
CA ILE A 3 0.30 0.32 -7.33
C ILE A 3 -0.57 0.74 -6.16
N LYS A 4 -1.47 -0.14 -5.71
CA LYS A 4 -2.32 0.13 -4.55
C LYS A 4 -1.76 -0.55 -3.31
N ALA A 5 -1.47 0.22 -2.27
CA ALA A 5 -1.11 -0.25 -0.94
C ALA A 5 -2.33 -0.12 -0.02
N ILE A 6 -2.98 -1.23 0.28
CA ILE A 6 -4.24 -1.29 1.01
C ILE A 6 -3.99 -1.63 2.48
N LEU A 7 -4.33 -0.70 3.37
CA LEU A 7 -4.24 -0.85 4.82
C LEU A 7 -5.56 -1.27 5.47
N GLU A 8 -6.63 -1.42 4.68
CA GLU A 8 -7.93 -1.91 5.15
C GLU A 8 -7.83 -3.37 5.60
N THR A 9 -8.41 -3.71 6.74
CA THR A 9 -8.36 -5.06 7.31
C THR A 9 -9.36 -6.03 6.66
N ALA A 10 -10.30 -5.52 5.88
CA ALA A 10 -11.30 -6.27 5.12
C ALA A 10 -11.56 -5.56 3.78
N TYR A 11 -10.63 -5.70 2.85
CA TYR A 11 -10.70 -5.08 1.53
C TYR A 11 -11.78 -5.74 0.67
N GLU A 12 -12.67 -4.92 0.10
CA GLU A 12 -13.73 -5.36 -0.82
C GLU A 12 -13.65 -4.68 -2.20
N GLY A 13 -12.53 -4.01 -2.49
CA GLY A 13 -12.37 -3.26 -3.72
C GLY A 13 -12.07 -4.12 -4.95
N GLU A 14 -11.77 -3.44 -6.05
CA GLU A 14 -11.52 -4.07 -7.34
C GLU A 14 -10.26 -4.92 -7.34
N ALA A 15 -10.38 -6.17 -7.79
CA ALA A 15 -9.27 -7.10 -7.87
C ALA A 15 -8.55 -7.02 -9.23
N SER A 16 -7.82 -5.93 -9.44
CA SER A 16 -7.10 -5.68 -10.69
C SER A 16 -5.79 -4.90 -10.48
N GLY A 17 -4.78 -5.22 -11.26
CA GLY A 17 -3.50 -4.51 -11.26
C GLY A 17 -2.56 -4.91 -10.11
N ALA A 18 -1.60 -4.02 -9.81
CA ALA A 18 -0.60 -4.22 -8.78
C ALA A 18 -1.14 -3.82 -7.40
N LEU A 19 -1.27 -4.80 -6.50
CA LEU A 19 -1.88 -4.62 -5.18
C LEU A 19 -1.03 -5.24 -4.08
N TRP A 20 -0.81 -4.47 -3.02
CA TRP A 20 -0.27 -4.96 -1.76
C TRP A 20 -1.32 -4.70 -0.68
N ILE A 21 -1.71 -5.73 0.06
CA ILE A 21 -2.82 -5.65 1.03
C ILE A 21 -2.33 -6.16 2.37
N VAL A 22 -2.70 -5.52 3.48
CA VAL A 22 -2.36 -6.01 4.82
C VAL A 22 -2.89 -7.44 5.04
N ASP A 23 -2.05 -8.30 5.60
CA ASP A 23 -2.39 -9.70 5.84
C ASP A 23 -3.33 -9.82 7.04
N THR A 24 -4.60 -10.10 6.74
CA THR A 24 -5.64 -10.42 7.72
C THR A 24 -6.38 -11.67 7.25
N PRO A 25 -7.13 -12.36 8.13
CA PRO A 25 -7.95 -13.50 7.70
C PRO A 25 -8.89 -13.17 6.54
N ALA A 26 -9.53 -11.99 6.56
CA ALA A 26 -10.44 -11.55 5.51
C ALA A 26 -9.69 -11.27 4.19
N ASN A 27 -8.59 -10.51 4.26
CA ASN A 27 -7.81 -10.16 3.08
C ASN A 27 -7.13 -11.38 2.44
N ARG A 28 -6.72 -12.36 3.25
CA ARG A 28 -6.14 -13.61 2.75
C ARG A 28 -7.14 -14.38 1.91
N ILE A 29 -8.38 -14.52 2.39
CA ILE A 29 -9.45 -15.17 1.63
C ILE A 29 -9.72 -14.41 0.33
N TRP A 30 -9.86 -13.09 0.40
CA TRP A 30 -10.11 -12.25 -0.77
C TRP A 30 -8.97 -12.34 -1.80
N PHE A 31 -7.71 -12.32 -1.35
CA PHE A 31 -6.54 -12.33 -2.21
C PHE A 31 -6.42 -13.65 -2.98
N GLU A 32 -6.59 -14.78 -2.29
CA GLU A 32 -6.55 -16.11 -2.92
C GLU A 32 -7.66 -16.27 -3.96
N GLN A 33 -8.87 -15.79 -3.65
CA GLN A 33 -10.01 -15.84 -4.59
C GLN A 33 -9.78 -15.03 -5.86
N ASN A 34 -8.96 -13.98 -5.79
CA ASN A 34 -8.74 -13.06 -6.90
C ASN A 34 -7.34 -13.13 -7.52
N ARG A 35 -6.45 -13.98 -7.00
CA ARG A 35 -5.04 -14.10 -7.43
C ARG A 35 -4.86 -14.14 -8.96
N PRO A 36 -5.68 -14.84 -9.76
CA PRO A 36 -5.53 -14.85 -11.22
C PRO A 36 -5.71 -13.50 -11.93
N LYS A 37 -6.31 -12.50 -11.27
CA LYS A 37 -6.57 -11.16 -11.82
C LYS A 37 -5.54 -10.11 -11.38
N LEU A 38 -4.70 -10.45 -10.41
CA LEU A 38 -3.72 -9.54 -9.82
C LEU A 38 -2.41 -9.58 -10.61
N ALA A 39 -1.64 -8.49 -10.57
CA ALA A 39 -0.29 -8.50 -11.10
C ALA A 39 0.59 -9.50 -10.35
N GLU A 40 1.54 -10.12 -11.03
CA GLU A 40 2.39 -11.21 -10.51
C GLU A 40 3.03 -10.87 -9.15
N ASN A 41 3.53 -9.64 -9.00
CA ASN A 41 4.21 -9.16 -7.79
C ASN A 41 3.27 -8.54 -6.74
N SER A 42 1.97 -8.73 -6.88
CA SER A 42 0.99 -8.39 -5.84
C SER A 42 1.18 -9.31 -4.63
N ALA A 43 0.99 -8.82 -3.41
CA ALA A 43 1.32 -9.54 -2.19
C ALA A 43 0.43 -9.22 -0.99
N LEU A 44 0.38 -10.16 -0.04
CA LEU A 44 -0.09 -9.91 1.32
C LEU A 44 1.08 -9.38 2.17
N PHE A 45 0.83 -8.34 2.95
CA PHE A 45 1.82 -7.67 3.77
C PHE A 45 1.52 -7.87 5.26
N SER A 46 2.36 -8.61 5.97
CA SER A 46 2.22 -8.78 7.42
C SER A 46 2.70 -7.53 8.15
N SER A 47 1.76 -6.80 8.77
CA SER A 47 2.05 -5.64 9.61
C SER A 47 2.37 -6.00 11.08
N GLU A 48 2.08 -7.23 11.51
CA GLU A 48 2.19 -7.67 12.92
C GLU A 48 3.62 -7.65 13.46
N ARG A 49 4.62 -7.73 12.58
CA ARG A 49 6.04 -7.71 12.93
C ARG A 49 6.60 -6.33 13.27
N TYR A 50 5.80 -5.28 13.16
CA TYR A 50 6.23 -3.89 13.36
C TYR A 50 5.64 -3.30 14.62
N THR A 51 6.45 -2.55 15.35
CA THR A 51 6.08 -1.88 16.60
C THR A 51 5.19 -0.67 16.39
N SER A 52 5.15 -0.11 15.18
CA SER A 52 4.33 1.05 14.82
C SER A 52 3.70 0.89 13.45
N ARG A 53 2.55 1.57 13.24
CA ARG A 53 1.88 1.63 11.93
C ARG A 53 2.76 2.32 10.89
N GLN A 54 3.56 3.29 11.31
CA GLN A 54 4.52 4.01 10.46
C GLN A 54 5.60 3.08 9.91
N ASP A 55 6.22 2.29 10.79
CA ASP A 55 7.26 1.36 10.37
C ASP A 55 6.70 0.30 9.43
N ALA A 56 5.50 -0.22 9.73
CA ALA A 56 4.79 -1.13 8.85
C ALA A 56 4.58 -0.51 7.45
N LEU A 57 4.06 0.71 7.38
CA LEU A 57 3.83 1.40 6.10
C LEU A 57 5.13 1.63 5.34
N ARG A 58 6.19 2.11 6.00
CA ARG A 58 7.50 2.34 5.37
C ARG A 58 8.05 1.06 4.74
N HIS A 59 8.00 -0.06 5.46
CA HIS A 59 8.46 -1.34 4.95
C HIS A 59 7.57 -1.90 3.85
N MET A 60 6.26 -1.65 3.89
CA MET A 60 5.35 -1.99 2.80
C MET A 60 5.75 -1.24 1.52
N ILE A 61 5.99 0.07 1.62
CA ILE A 61 6.44 0.90 0.49
C ILE A 61 7.77 0.40 -0.07
N TRP A 62 8.77 0.15 0.78
CA TRP A 62 10.06 -0.37 0.31
C TRP A 62 9.90 -1.73 -0.38
N GLY A 63 9.10 -2.64 0.19
CA GLY A 63 8.80 -3.91 -0.44
C GLY A 63 8.15 -3.74 -1.82
N ILE A 64 7.19 -2.82 -1.95
CA ILE A 64 6.58 -2.48 -3.24
C ILE A 64 7.63 -1.99 -4.24
N GLN A 65 8.50 -1.07 -3.83
CA GLN A 65 9.54 -0.51 -4.70
C GLN A 65 10.52 -1.57 -5.20
N ASP A 66 10.89 -2.52 -4.34
CA ASP A 66 11.78 -3.63 -4.68
C ASP A 66 11.15 -4.61 -5.68
N HIS A 67 9.84 -4.84 -5.58
CA HIS A 67 9.12 -5.80 -6.42
C HIS A 67 8.54 -5.19 -7.71
N PHE A 68 8.46 -3.87 -7.80
CA PHE A 68 7.93 -3.18 -8.96
C PHE A 68 8.84 -2.01 -9.36
N PRO A 69 10.04 -2.25 -9.91
CA PRO A 69 11.04 -1.21 -10.14
C PRO A 69 10.60 -0.10 -11.12
N ASP A 70 9.55 -0.33 -11.92
CA ASP A 70 8.94 0.61 -12.88
C ASP A 70 7.67 1.29 -12.34
N TRP A 71 7.48 1.28 -11.02
CA TRP A 71 6.40 1.99 -10.36
C TRP A 71 6.46 3.49 -10.70
N GLN A 72 5.29 4.08 -10.94
CA GLN A 72 5.14 5.53 -11.14
C GLN A 72 4.45 6.15 -9.94
N GLU A 73 3.45 5.44 -9.40
CA GLU A 73 2.70 5.90 -8.24
C GLU A 73 2.39 4.75 -7.28
N ILE A 74 2.42 5.02 -5.98
CA ILE A 74 1.89 4.12 -4.95
C ILE A 74 0.75 4.84 -4.24
N TRP A 75 -0.45 4.29 -4.34
CA TRP A 75 -1.67 4.81 -3.74
C TRP A 75 -1.91 4.06 -2.44
N VAL A 76 -1.75 4.74 -1.30
CA VAL A 76 -1.98 4.20 0.03
C VAL A 76 -3.42 4.48 0.43
N ILE A 77 -4.21 3.41 0.62
CA ILE A 77 -5.67 3.44 0.86
C ILE A 77 -5.99 2.83 2.22
N GLY A 78 -6.99 3.35 2.93
CA GLY A 78 -7.45 2.81 4.21
C GLY A 78 -6.53 3.07 5.40
N GLY A 79 -5.49 3.87 5.17
CA GLY A 79 -4.77 4.55 6.23
C GLY A 79 -5.46 5.86 6.51
N GLU A 80 -6.13 6.03 7.66
CA GLU A 80 -6.13 7.37 8.25
C GLU A 80 -4.65 7.72 8.40
N PRO A 81 -4.12 8.70 7.66
CA PRO A 81 -2.77 9.14 7.91
C PRO A 81 -2.79 9.60 9.36
N ALA A 82 -1.91 9.07 10.21
CA ALA A 82 -1.59 9.80 11.41
C ALA A 82 -1.04 11.15 10.92
N LEU A 83 -1.90 12.18 10.99
CA LEU A 83 -1.72 13.50 10.37
C LEU A 83 -0.39 14.18 10.74
N ALA A 84 0.32 13.67 11.75
CA ALA A 84 1.61 14.16 12.20
C ALA A 84 2.76 13.93 11.20
N ASP A 85 2.69 12.92 10.32
CA ASP A 85 3.84 12.53 9.46
C ASP A 85 3.71 13.03 8.00
N ILE A 86 2.60 13.71 7.67
CA ILE A 86 2.35 14.25 6.31
C ILE A 86 3.31 15.41 5.98
N ASP A 87 3.72 16.21 6.97
CA ASP A 87 4.56 17.38 6.71
C ASP A 87 6.02 17.03 6.39
N GLU A 88 6.57 16.00 7.03
CA GLU A 88 7.93 15.51 6.74
C GLU A 88 7.99 14.83 5.36
N LEU A 89 6.93 14.10 4.99
CA LEU A 89 6.79 13.47 3.68
C LEU A 89 6.55 14.50 2.56
N ARG A 90 5.72 15.53 2.79
CA ARG A 90 5.45 16.61 1.83
C ARG A 90 6.68 17.42 1.45
N GLN A 91 7.59 17.68 2.40
CA GLN A 91 8.79 18.47 2.15
C GLN A 91 9.79 17.80 1.19
N SER A 92 9.69 16.47 1.00
CA SER A 92 10.54 15.74 0.06
C SER A 92 10.13 15.89 -1.42
N GLY A 93 8.96 16.49 -1.72
CA GLY A 93 8.41 16.59 -3.09
C GLY A 93 7.96 15.26 -3.69
N ARG A 94 8.12 14.14 -2.96
CA ARG A 94 7.85 12.78 -3.42
C ARG A 94 6.40 12.31 -3.12
N TRP A 95 5.64 13.06 -2.32
CA TRP A 95 4.34 12.64 -1.79
C TRP A 95 3.25 13.68 -2.01
N ALA A 96 2.07 13.24 -2.46
CA ALA A 96 0.83 14.02 -2.53
C ALA A 96 -0.20 13.43 -1.56
N VAL A 97 -0.88 14.28 -0.80
CA VAL A 97 -1.97 13.85 0.10
C VAL A 97 -3.29 14.30 -0.48
N THR A 98 -4.23 13.37 -0.61
CA THR A 98 -5.63 13.63 -1.00
C THR A 98 -6.56 13.41 0.20
N ASN A 99 -7.85 13.73 0.07
CA ASN A 99 -8.80 13.79 1.19
C ASN A 99 -8.90 12.50 2.05
N ARG A 100 -8.48 11.33 1.53
CA ARG A 100 -8.43 10.05 2.28
C ARG A 100 -7.25 9.13 1.93
N ASP A 101 -6.54 9.41 0.84
CA ASP A 101 -5.46 8.56 0.33
C ASP A 101 -4.13 9.34 0.25
N VAL A 102 -3.03 8.62 0.45
CA VAL A 102 -1.68 9.17 0.30
C VAL A 102 -1.05 8.60 -0.97
N ILE A 103 -0.63 9.47 -1.88
CA ILE A 103 -0.01 9.10 -3.17
C ILE A 103 1.48 9.38 -3.10
N LEU A 104 2.29 8.38 -3.44
CA LEU A 104 3.75 8.49 -3.60
C LEU A 104 4.07 8.55 -5.09
N HIS A 105 4.77 9.58 -5.56
CA HIS A 105 5.25 9.67 -6.94
C HIS A 105 6.70 9.18 -7.07
N HIS A 106 6.99 8.48 -8.15
CA HIS A 106 8.36 8.19 -8.56
C HIS A 106 8.95 9.46 -9.16
N LEU A 107 10.02 9.98 -8.55
CA LEU A 107 10.78 11.12 -9.08
C LEU A 107 11.76 10.67 -10.16
#